data_AF-A0A3B9T2F6-F1
#
_entry.id   AF-A0A3B9T2F6-F1
#
_cell.length_a   1.000
_cell.length_b   1.000
_cell.length_c   1.000
_cell.angle_alpha   90.00
_cell.angle_beta   90.00
_cell.angle_gamma   90.00
#
_symmetry.space_group_name_H-M   'P 1'
#
loop_
_entity.id
_entity.type
_entity.pdbx_description
1 polymer ?
#
loop_
_entity_poly.entity_id
_entity_poly.type
_entity_poly.pdbx_seq_one_letter_code
_entity_poly.pdbx_strand_id
1 'polypeptide(L)'
;MLRAVLSGETCAKCRNCCVFEEQSAWEVPTFPAAAVQRLKNQPAYQITEENGRYRIRLPYDGSGKAQPCPFLDPQNGCTLPPAEKPFACSLWPIRVMPDAAGNPALTLYRGCPGIPQETLPALYTLLDNGLRTRIFEELARDPSLLLPYHPNYYYL
;
A
#
# COMPACT_ATOMS: atom_id res chain seq x y z
N MET A 1 -5.16 5.23 5.34
CA MET A 1 -5.14 4.02 6.18
C MET A 1 -6.55 3.82 6.66
N LEU A 2 -7.02 2.59 6.82
CA LEU A 2 -8.37 2.25 7.25
C LEU A 2 -8.57 2.52 8.76
N ARG A 3 -8.55 3.80 9.16
CA ARG A 3 -8.50 4.23 10.57
C ARG A 3 -9.63 3.69 11.45
N ALA A 4 -10.76 3.31 10.88
CA ALA A 4 -11.88 2.73 11.60
C ALA A 4 -11.63 1.28 12.08
N VAL A 5 -10.67 0.57 11.48
CA VAL A 5 -10.31 -0.81 11.84
C VAL A 5 -8.83 -0.99 12.17
N LEU A 6 -7.96 -0.08 11.72
CA LEU A 6 -6.52 -0.11 11.93
C LEU A 6 -6.03 1.18 12.59
N SER A 7 -5.48 1.07 13.80
CA SER A 7 -4.91 2.22 14.52
C SER A 7 -3.56 2.67 13.93
N GLY A 8 -3.27 3.97 14.03
CA GLY A 8 -1.98 4.52 13.59
C GLY A 8 -0.79 3.98 14.39
N GLU A 9 -0.99 3.76 15.68
CA GLU A 9 0.03 3.21 16.58
C GLU A 9 0.39 1.76 16.22
N THR A 10 -0.61 0.91 15.99
CA THR A 10 -0.39 -0.48 15.55
C THR A 10 0.38 -0.50 14.23
N CYS A 11 0.01 0.36 13.28
CA CYS A 11 0.71 0.46 12.01
C CYS A 11 2.16 0.96 12.16
N ALA A 12 2.39 1.99 12.99
CA ALA A 12 3.72 2.56 13.24
C ALA A 12 4.66 1.58 13.96
N LYS A 13 4.14 0.72 14.84
CA LYS A 13 4.91 -0.36 15.48
C LYS A 13 5.22 -1.49 14.50
N CYS A 14 4.21 -1.93 13.73
CA CYS A 14 4.31 -3.08 12.82
C CYS A 14 5.23 -2.82 11.62
N ARG A 15 5.03 -1.72 10.88
CA ARG A 15 5.87 -1.30 9.74
C ARG A 15 5.95 -2.25 8.54
N ASN A 16 5.34 -3.44 8.60
CA ASN A 16 5.42 -4.46 7.55
C ASN A 16 5.09 -3.94 6.15
N CYS A 17 4.12 -3.04 6.00
CA CYS A 17 3.76 -2.49 4.69
C CYS A 17 4.68 -1.38 4.15
N CYS A 18 5.67 -0.97 4.94
CA CYS A 18 6.60 0.09 4.62
C CYS A 18 8.04 -0.42 4.50
N VAL A 19 8.25 -1.74 4.45
CA VAL A 19 9.56 -2.36 4.30
C VAL A 19 9.44 -3.40 3.19
N PHE A 20 10.29 -3.28 2.17
CA PHE A 20 10.16 -4.05 0.93
C PHE A 20 11.45 -4.79 0.65
N GLU A 21 11.35 -6.08 0.42
CA GLU A 21 12.44 -6.88 -0.14
C GLU A 21 12.52 -6.61 -1.65
N GLU A 22 13.65 -6.95 -2.29
CA GLU A 22 13.81 -6.71 -3.73
C GLU A 22 12.76 -7.49 -4.55
N GLN A 23 12.48 -8.73 -4.15
CA GLN A 23 11.42 -9.57 -4.72
C GLN A 23 10.00 -9.03 -4.52
N SER A 24 9.78 -8.15 -3.54
CA SER A 24 8.49 -7.50 -3.26
C SER A 24 8.46 -6.03 -3.66
N ALA A 25 9.45 -5.56 -4.43
CA ALA A 25 9.48 -4.19 -4.96
C ALA A 25 8.23 -3.85 -5.81
N TRP A 26 7.55 -4.86 -6.35
CA TRP A 26 6.28 -4.69 -7.06
C TRP A 26 5.13 -4.18 -6.17
N GLU A 27 5.22 -4.36 -4.84
CA GLU A 27 4.26 -3.84 -3.86
C GLU A 27 4.49 -2.36 -3.49
N VAL A 28 5.62 -1.77 -3.92
CA VAL A 28 5.89 -0.35 -3.69
C VAL A 28 4.84 0.46 -4.46
N PRO A 29 4.04 1.28 -3.76
CA PRO A 29 2.91 1.96 -4.37
C PRO A 29 3.39 3.06 -5.31
N THR A 30 2.51 3.47 -6.21
CA THR A 30 2.66 4.72 -6.96
C THR A 30 2.34 5.91 -6.06
N PHE A 31 3.14 6.97 -6.18
CA PHE A 31 3.03 8.18 -5.37
C PHE A 31 2.47 9.34 -6.19
N PRO A 32 1.71 10.26 -5.56
CA PRO A 32 1.35 11.52 -6.20
C PRO A 32 2.59 12.42 -6.34
N ALA A 33 2.55 13.35 -7.29
CA ALA A 33 3.62 14.33 -7.54
C ALA A 33 4.07 15.05 -6.25
N ALA A 34 3.11 15.49 -5.44
CA ALA A 34 3.39 16.20 -4.18
C ALA A 34 4.26 15.40 -3.20
N ALA A 35 4.06 14.09 -3.12
CA ALA A 35 4.84 13.22 -2.24
C ALA A 35 6.29 13.11 -2.73
N VAL A 36 6.51 12.87 -4.02
CA VAL A 36 7.87 12.67 -4.56
C VAL A 36 8.69 13.96 -4.61
N GLN A 37 8.06 15.15 -4.62
CA GLN A 37 8.79 16.42 -4.50
C GLN A 37 9.62 16.51 -3.21
N ARG A 38 9.18 15.84 -2.13
CA ARG A 38 9.94 15.72 -0.86
C ARG A 38 11.24 14.94 -1.01
N LEU A 39 11.40 14.16 -2.08
CA LEU A 39 12.57 13.33 -2.37
C LEU A 39 13.47 13.92 -3.46
N LYS A 40 13.12 15.07 -4.03
CA LYS A 40 13.79 15.64 -5.22
C LYS A 40 15.31 15.85 -5.04
N ASN A 41 15.78 15.99 -3.81
CA ASN A 41 17.19 16.17 -3.48
C ASN A 41 17.85 14.92 -2.86
N GLN A 42 17.20 13.76 -2.95
CA GLN A 42 17.70 12.51 -2.38
C GLN A 42 18.19 11.57 -3.50
N PRO A 43 19.49 11.60 -3.85
CA PRO A 43 20.03 10.87 -5.01
C PRO A 43 19.96 9.35 -4.86
N ALA A 44 19.73 8.85 -3.64
CA ALA A 44 19.55 7.43 -3.36
C ALA A 44 18.28 6.84 -4.00
N TYR A 45 17.29 7.67 -4.36
CA TYR A 45 16.03 7.21 -4.92
C TYR A 45 15.92 7.59 -6.41
N GLN A 46 15.72 6.59 -7.26
CA GLN A 46 15.35 6.84 -8.65
C GLN A 46 13.83 6.94 -8.74
N ILE A 47 13.33 7.97 -9.42
CA ILE A 47 11.89 8.21 -9.57
C ILE A 47 11.56 8.08 -11.05
N THR A 48 10.63 7.20 -11.38
CA THR A 48 10.03 7.11 -12.72
C THR A 48 8.60 7.63 -12.68
N GLU A 49 8.15 8.23 -13.77
CA GLU A 49 6.81 8.77 -13.91
C GLU A 49 6.06 8.02 -15.02
N GLU A 50 4.80 7.73 -14.76
CA GLU A 50 3.88 7.11 -15.71
C GLU A 50 2.47 7.65 -15.44
N ASN A 51 1.88 8.34 -16.41
CA ASN A 51 0.51 8.87 -16.35
C ASN A 51 0.23 9.76 -15.11
N GLY A 52 1.16 10.62 -14.73
CA GLY A 52 1.05 11.53 -13.59
C GLY A 52 1.26 10.87 -12.22
N ARG A 53 1.67 9.59 -12.21
CA ARG A 53 1.98 8.80 -11.03
C ARG A 53 3.45 8.44 -11.01
N TYR A 54 4.04 8.38 -9.82
CA TYR A 54 5.47 8.25 -9.68
C TYR A 54 5.83 6.95 -8.94
N ARG A 55 6.71 6.14 -9.50
CA ARG A 55 7.28 4.98 -8.80
C ARG A 55 8.64 5.36 -8.24
N ILE A 56 8.87 4.98 -7.00
CA ILE A 56 10.15 5.16 -6.33
C ILE A 56 10.88 3.82 -6.38
N ARG A 57 12.04 3.78 -7.03
CA ARG A 57 12.94 2.64 -6.96
C ARG A 57 13.78 2.75 -5.69
N LEU A 58 13.65 1.74 -4.83
CA LEU A 58 14.44 1.65 -3.60
C LEU A 58 15.89 1.22 -3.92
N PRO A 59 16.88 1.68 -3.16
CA PRO A 59 18.30 1.41 -3.41
C PRO A 59 18.70 0.02 -2.90
N TYR A 60 18.27 -1.03 -3.59
CA TYR A 60 18.73 -2.39 -3.32
C TYR A 60 20.21 -2.56 -3.70
N ASP A 61 20.96 -3.29 -2.89
CA ASP A 61 22.41 -3.55 -3.05
C ASP A 61 22.70 -5.03 -3.39
N GLY A 62 21.67 -5.83 -3.66
CA GLY A 62 21.80 -7.27 -3.94
C GLY A 62 22.07 -8.14 -2.71
N SER A 63 22.16 -7.57 -1.50
CA SER A 63 22.39 -8.34 -0.27
C SER A 63 21.16 -9.13 0.20
N GLY A 64 20.00 -8.92 -0.42
CA GLY A 64 18.71 -9.43 0.05
C GLY A 64 18.11 -8.64 1.22
N LYS A 65 18.79 -7.59 1.71
CA LYS A 65 18.26 -6.73 2.78
C LYS A 65 17.06 -5.92 2.30
N ALA A 66 15.97 -6.00 3.06
CA ALA A 66 14.79 -5.18 2.81
C ALA A 66 15.06 -3.68 3.00
N GLN A 67 14.48 -2.87 2.12
CA GLN A 67 14.62 -1.42 2.11
C GLN A 67 13.35 -0.75 2.68
N PRO A 68 13.47 0.22 3.58
CA PRO A 68 12.32 0.96 4.06
C PRO A 68 11.79 1.93 3.00
N CYS A 69 10.48 2.18 3.03
CA CYS A 69 9.87 3.31 2.34
C CYS A 69 10.58 4.61 2.76
N PRO A 70 10.90 5.52 1.82
CA PRO A 70 11.56 6.79 2.14
C PRO A 70 10.76 7.70 3.07
N PHE A 71 9.46 7.44 3.22
CA PHE A 71 8.56 8.18 4.10
C PHE A 71 8.25 7.46 5.42
N LEU A 72 8.96 6.37 5.73
CA LEU A 72 8.83 5.67 7.01
C LEU A 72 9.79 6.29 8.03
N ASP A 73 9.25 6.97 9.03
CA ASP A 73 9.99 7.30 10.24
C ASP A 73 10.02 6.08 11.18
N PRO A 74 11.20 5.67 11.69
CA PRO A 74 11.32 4.48 12.53
C PRO A 74 10.56 4.54 13.86
N GLN A 75 10.24 5.73 14.36
CA GLN A 75 9.57 5.96 15.65
C GLN A 75 8.09 6.30 15.47
N ASN A 76 7.77 7.12 14.47
CA ASN A 76 6.46 7.76 14.29
C ASN A 76 5.65 7.16 13.13
N GLY A 77 6.24 6.26 12.34
CA GLY A 77 5.60 5.66 11.18
C GLY A 77 5.59 6.58 9.96
N CYS A 78 4.55 6.52 9.15
CA CYS A 78 4.51 7.24 7.86
C CYS A 78 4.45 8.77 8.06
N THR A 79 5.42 9.49 7.48
CA THR A 79 5.56 10.96 7.56
C THR A 79 4.72 11.73 6.55
N LEU A 80 4.12 11.06 5.57
CA LEU A 80 3.25 11.72 4.59
C LEU A 80 1.94 12.18 5.24
N PRO A 81 1.51 13.43 4.98
CA PRO A 81 0.17 13.85 5.35
C PRO A 81 -0.89 13.06 4.57
N PRO A 82 -2.13 12.93 5.09
CA PRO A 82 -3.16 12.11 4.45
C PRO A 82 -3.42 12.40 2.97
N ALA A 83 -3.33 13.67 2.55
CA ALA A 83 -3.54 14.10 1.16
C ALA A 83 -2.41 13.68 0.21
N GLU A 84 -1.21 13.42 0.73
CA GLU A 84 -0.05 12.99 -0.07
C GLU A 84 0.16 11.47 -0.02
N LYS A 85 -0.60 10.74 0.81
CA LYS A 85 -0.47 9.28 0.90
C LYS A 85 -0.98 8.63 -0.39
N PRO A 86 -0.23 7.67 -0.96
CA PRO A 86 -0.75 6.80 -2.01
C PRO A 86 -2.09 6.18 -1.62
N PHE A 87 -2.98 6.02 -2.60
CA PHE A 87 -4.25 5.36 -2.37
C PHE A 87 -4.05 3.93 -1.87
N ALA A 88 -3.13 3.17 -2.47
CA ALA A 88 -2.75 1.82 -2.02
C ALA A 88 -2.23 1.78 -0.56
N CYS A 89 -1.43 2.76 -0.12
CA CYS A 89 -1.05 2.89 1.29
C CYS A 89 -2.26 3.13 2.18
N SER A 90 -3.24 3.88 1.68
CA SER A 90 -4.44 4.20 2.43
C SER A 90 -5.40 3.04 2.61
N LEU A 91 -5.33 2.04 1.72
CA LEU A 91 -6.12 0.82 1.77
C LEU A 91 -5.51 -0.31 2.59
N TRP A 92 -4.24 -0.22 2.98
CA TRP A 92 -3.59 -1.31 3.73
C TRP A 92 -4.43 -1.76 4.93
N PRO A 93 -4.67 -3.08 5.11
CA PRO A 93 -4.07 -4.23 4.40
C PRO A 93 -4.85 -4.81 3.21
N ILE A 94 -5.76 -4.04 2.60
CA ILE A 94 -6.48 -4.43 1.39
C ILE A 94 -5.61 -4.20 0.15
N ARG A 95 -5.72 -5.12 -0.82
CA ARG A 95 -5.20 -5.01 -2.19
C ARG A 95 -6.27 -5.36 -3.21
N VAL A 96 -6.04 -4.98 -4.46
CA VAL A 96 -6.81 -5.46 -5.61
C VAL A 96 -5.92 -6.44 -6.36
N MET A 97 -6.42 -7.65 -6.58
CA MET A 97 -5.72 -8.72 -7.30
C MET A 97 -6.70 -9.45 -8.23
N PRO A 98 -6.25 -10.10 -9.31
CA PRO A 98 -7.13 -10.88 -10.17
C PRO A 98 -7.67 -12.11 -9.44
N ASP A 99 -8.95 -12.42 -9.66
CA ASP A 99 -9.56 -13.70 -9.30
C ASP A 99 -9.15 -14.83 -10.28
N ALA A 100 -9.69 -16.03 -10.09
CA ALA A 100 -9.41 -17.18 -10.95
C ALA A 100 -9.86 -16.98 -12.42
N ALA A 101 -10.79 -16.07 -12.68
CA ALA A 101 -11.25 -15.68 -14.02
C ALA A 101 -10.53 -14.43 -14.56
N GLY A 102 -9.59 -13.86 -13.81
CA GLY A 102 -8.84 -12.66 -14.18
C GLY A 102 -9.55 -11.34 -13.83
N ASN A 103 -10.70 -11.36 -13.15
CA ASN A 103 -11.41 -10.14 -12.77
C ASN A 103 -10.79 -9.50 -11.52
N PRO A 104 -10.74 -8.17 -11.43
CA PRO A 104 -10.28 -7.49 -10.22
C PRO A 104 -11.15 -7.83 -9.00
N ALA A 105 -10.52 -8.33 -7.94
CA ALA A 105 -11.14 -8.68 -6.67
C ALA A 105 -10.40 -8.04 -5.50
N LEU A 106 -11.13 -7.74 -4.43
CA LEU A 106 -10.52 -7.25 -3.19
C LEU A 106 -9.91 -8.43 -2.42
N THR A 107 -8.70 -8.23 -1.93
CA THR A 107 -7.99 -9.22 -1.11
C THR A 107 -7.43 -8.58 0.14
N LEU A 108 -7.25 -9.38 1.20
CA LEU A 108 -6.73 -8.96 2.49
C LEU A 108 -5.45 -9.71 2.82
N TYR A 109 -4.41 -8.98 3.27
CA TYR A 109 -3.18 -9.60 3.72
C TYR A 109 -3.40 -10.44 4.99
N ARG A 110 -3.06 -11.73 4.94
CA ARG A 110 -3.25 -12.69 6.04
C ARG A 110 -2.43 -12.34 7.29
N GLY A 111 -1.27 -11.73 7.11
CA GLY A 111 -0.31 -11.49 8.19
C GLY A 111 -0.46 -10.12 8.87
N CYS A 112 -1.56 -9.37 8.66
CA CYS A 112 -1.69 -8.06 9.28
C CYS A 112 -2.13 -8.19 10.75
N PRO A 113 -1.28 -7.86 11.73
CA PRO A 113 -1.65 -7.97 13.15
C PRO A 113 -2.71 -6.94 13.57
N GLY A 114 -2.97 -5.93 12.73
CA GLY A 114 -3.94 -4.88 13.00
C GLY A 114 -5.33 -5.13 12.41
N ILE A 115 -5.55 -6.27 11.74
CA ILE A 115 -6.88 -6.72 11.30
C ILE A 115 -7.08 -8.17 11.77
N PRO A 116 -7.23 -8.40 13.09
CA PRO A 116 -7.58 -9.72 13.60
C PRO A 116 -9.04 -10.08 13.26
N GLN A 117 -9.42 -11.34 13.42
CA GLN A 117 -10.71 -11.88 12.91
C GLN A 117 -11.93 -11.11 13.43
N GLU A 118 -11.89 -10.63 14.68
CA GLU A 118 -12.93 -9.83 15.32
C GLU A 118 -13.14 -8.46 14.68
N THR A 119 -12.18 -7.94 13.91
CA THR A 119 -12.31 -6.66 13.19
C THR A 119 -12.91 -6.81 11.79
N LEU A 120 -13.05 -8.04 11.28
CA LEU A 120 -13.58 -8.29 9.94
C LEU A 120 -15.02 -7.77 9.75
N PRO A 121 -15.97 -7.92 10.69
CA PRO A 121 -17.31 -7.36 10.52
C PRO A 121 -17.30 -5.83 10.30
N ALA A 122 -16.44 -5.12 11.03
CA ALA A 122 -16.26 -3.67 10.85
C ALA A 122 -15.61 -3.34 9.50
N LEU A 123 -14.65 -4.15 9.05
CA LEU A 123 -14.05 -4.01 7.72
C LEU A 123 -15.10 -4.20 6.61
N TYR A 124 -15.93 -5.25 6.69
CA TYR A 124 -17.03 -5.48 5.74
C TYR A 124 -18.03 -4.32 5.74
N THR A 125 -18.38 -3.80 6.91
CA THR A 125 -19.23 -2.61 7.03
C THR A 125 -18.64 -1.40 6.29
N LEU A 126 -17.33 -1.17 6.37
CA LEU A 126 -16.67 -0.10 5.60
C LEU A 126 -16.76 -0.33 4.09
N LEU A 127 -16.52 -1.57 3.66
CA LEU A 127 -16.60 -1.97 2.25
C LEU A 127 -18.00 -1.73 1.68
N ASP A 128 -19.03 -2.16 2.42
CA ASP A 128 -20.44 -2.03 2.04
C ASP A 128 -20.90 -0.56 2.06
N ASN A 129 -20.34 0.26 2.97
CA ASN A 129 -20.59 1.70 3.05
C ASN A 129 -19.75 2.52 2.05
N GLY A 130 -19.55 1.99 0.84
CA GLY A 130 -19.00 2.73 -0.30
C GLY A 130 -17.47 2.69 -0.45
N LEU A 131 -16.72 2.11 0.48
CA LEU A 131 -15.27 1.93 0.29
C LEU A 131 -15.00 1.00 -0.90
N ARG A 132 -15.78 -0.08 -1.08
CA ARG A 132 -15.62 -0.99 -2.22
C ARG A 132 -15.79 -0.26 -3.55
N THR A 133 -16.86 0.52 -3.68
CA THR A 133 -17.12 1.36 -4.87
C THR A 133 -15.96 2.30 -5.14
N ARG A 134 -15.50 3.03 -4.13
CA ARG A 134 -14.37 3.96 -4.26
C ARG A 134 -13.07 3.26 -4.71
N ILE A 135 -12.80 2.03 -4.23
CA ILE A 135 -11.61 1.29 -4.65
C ILE A 135 -11.65 0.97 -6.14
N PHE A 136 -12.80 0.52 -6.66
CA PHE A 136 -12.93 0.21 -8.08
C PHE A 136 -12.98 1.46 -8.97
N GLU A 137 -13.54 2.57 -8.50
CA GLU A 137 -13.44 3.87 -9.19
C GLU A 137 -11.99 4.35 -9.31
N GLU A 138 -11.20 4.22 -8.23
CA GLU A 138 -9.78 4.57 -8.27
C GLU A 138 -8.98 3.59 -9.12
N LEU A 139 -9.31 2.29 -9.11
CA LEU A 139 -8.69 1.30 -10.01
C LEU A 139 -8.90 1.66 -11.49
N ALA A 140 -10.10 2.11 -11.86
CA ALA A 140 -10.39 2.54 -13.23
C ALA A 140 -9.54 3.76 -13.65
N ARG A 141 -9.15 4.60 -12.69
CA ARG A 141 -8.27 5.77 -12.91
C ARG A 141 -6.78 5.41 -12.85
N ASP A 142 -6.43 4.44 -12.03
CA ASP A 142 -5.06 4.01 -11.77
C ASP A 142 -4.97 2.47 -11.82
N PRO A 143 -4.75 1.89 -13.02
CA PRO A 143 -4.59 0.45 -13.18
C PRO A 143 -3.41 -0.14 -12.41
N SER A 144 -2.45 0.67 -11.94
CA SER A 144 -1.34 0.18 -11.11
C SER A 144 -1.78 -0.34 -9.74
N LEU A 145 -3.04 -0.06 -9.35
CA LEU A 145 -3.66 -0.63 -8.15
C LEU A 145 -3.97 -2.13 -8.29
N LEU A 146 -4.07 -2.66 -9.52
CA LEU A 146 -4.20 -4.09 -9.76
C LEU A 146 -2.83 -4.75 -9.66
N LEU A 147 -2.61 -5.45 -8.56
CA LEU A 147 -1.37 -6.18 -8.33
C LEU A 147 -1.48 -7.64 -8.80
N PRO A 148 -0.36 -8.31 -9.10
CA PRO A 148 -0.34 -9.75 -9.30
C PRO A 148 -0.93 -10.49 -8.10
N TYR A 149 -1.55 -11.65 -8.36
CA TYR A 149 -2.01 -12.54 -7.30
C TYR A 149 -0.84 -12.96 -6.39
N HIS A 150 -1.10 -13.03 -5.08
CA HIS A 150 -0.12 -13.49 -4.10
C HIS A 150 -0.78 -14.34 -3.00
N PRO A 151 -0.23 -15.54 -2.66
CA PRO A 151 -0.88 -16.50 -1.75
C PRO A 151 -1.04 -16.01 -0.29
N ASN A 152 -0.24 -15.02 0.11
CA ASN A 152 -0.37 -14.39 1.44
C ASN A 152 -1.62 -13.50 1.57
N TYR A 153 -2.45 -13.40 0.53
CA TYR A 153 -3.70 -12.67 0.54
C TYR A 153 -4.90 -13.63 0.40
N TYR A 154 -6.06 -13.24 0.91
CA TYR A 154 -7.32 -13.97 0.72
C TYR A 154 -8.43 -13.03 0.24
N TYR A 155 -9.38 -13.56 -0.52
CA TYR A 155 -10.48 -12.76 -1.10
C TYR A 155 -11.47 -12.26 -0.03
N LEU A 156 -11.95 -11.03 -0.22
CA LEU A 156 -12.92 -10.32 0.65
C LEU A 156 -14.32 -10.25 0.06
#